data_AF-A0AAD4DC20-F1
#
_entry.id   AF-A0AAD4DC20-F1
#
_cell.length_a   1.000
_cell.length_b   1.000
_cell.length_c   1.000
_cell.angle_alpha   90.00
_cell.angle_beta   90.00
_cell.angle_gamma   90.00
#
_symmetry.space_group_name_H-M   'P 1'
#
loop_
_entity.id
_entity.type
_entity.pdbx_description
1 polymer ?
#
loop_
_entity_poly.entity_id
_entity_poly.type
_entity_poly.pdbx_seq_one_letter_code
_entity_poly.pdbx_strand_id
1 'polypeptide(L)'
;MLLRPLLPLAHAAATCQVHLLTFDEEFFEISTTIFSHPHEIWDISASKEDPDLFFTCYREVIDGKKTQSKASLWRMKRGYQEQEEDGVGGGGHEGGMQHHQPRGELEHVLSLDIGDGSVKKVIWQDSTEVISVEDWRICIWDIDIKQGTAKLTGSIDTPDKGFKFASAVMNPHAQEVVAVYGRSIQGWNLSSLKPTFTIKDAQPALLFCVDYNPNRPFQIATGGDDCKVRIWDVRDITAGPIMTFQDHTHWVWSVAYNKFHDQLMLTSSSDCQVNLQSIVSISTGAQYKYDGEEASEEGERGADEDGEQADNVQDPPTDGLVQAFDQHEDSVYQVAWSSVDPWLFMSLSHDGRAVMNQVPSEEKFKILLNY
;
A
#
# COMPACT_ATOMS: atom_id res chain seq x y z
N MET A 1 2.70 -5.58 -9.89
CA MET A 1 3.56 -5.83 -8.71
C MET A 1 4.86 -6.44 -9.22
N LEU A 2 6.04 -5.99 -8.77
CA LEU A 2 7.31 -6.42 -9.38
C LEU A 2 7.77 -7.80 -8.87
N LEU A 3 8.35 -8.63 -9.74
CA LEU A 3 9.13 -9.83 -9.40
C LEU A 3 10.53 -9.64 -10.02
N ARG A 4 11.61 -9.89 -9.26
CA ARG A 4 13.00 -9.86 -9.76
C ARG A 4 13.30 -11.16 -10.51
N PRO A 5 14.12 -11.16 -11.58
CA PRO A 5 14.71 -12.40 -12.08
C PRO A 5 15.90 -12.82 -11.20
N LEU A 6 15.97 -14.12 -10.92
CA LEU A 6 17.14 -14.79 -10.34
C LEU A 6 18.40 -14.49 -11.18
N LEU A 7 19.52 -14.31 -10.48
CA LEU A 7 20.88 -14.09 -11.01
C LEU A 7 21.15 -14.75 -12.38
N PRO A 8 21.68 -14.04 -13.39
CA PRO A 8 22.10 -14.68 -14.61
C PRO A 8 23.42 -15.43 -14.39
N LEU A 9 23.46 -16.67 -14.84
CA LEU A 9 24.69 -17.29 -15.34
C LEU A 9 25.37 -16.28 -16.29
N ALA A 10 26.65 -16.02 -16.04
CA ALA A 10 27.45 -14.97 -16.65
C ALA A 10 27.18 -14.77 -18.16
N HIS A 11 26.71 -13.57 -18.53
CA HIS A 11 26.76 -12.88 -19.85
C HIS A 11 25.47 -12.16 -20.32
N ALA A 12 24.38 -12.13 -19.55
CA ALA A 12 23.23 -11.26 -19.85
C ALA A 12 23.19 -10.07 -18.88
N ALA A 13 23.17 -8.83 -19.39
CA ALA A 13 22.89 -7.65 -18.59
C ALA A 13 21.54 -7.84 -17.88
N ALA A 14 21.50 -7.69 -16.56
CA ALA A 14 20.29 -7.87 -15.78
C ALA A 14 19.23 -6.84 -16.21
N THR A 15 18.24 -7.27 -16.99
CA THR A 15 17.12 -6.41 -17.38
C THR A 15 16.14 -6.32 -16.22
N CYS A 16 15.86 -5.12 -15.74
CA CYS A 16 14.78 -4.89 -14.79
C CYS A 16 13.42 -5.08 -15.51
N GLN A 17 12.40 -5.49 -14.78
CA GLN A 17 11.10 -5.85 -15.36
C GLN A 17 9.96 -5.37 -14.49
N VAL A 18 8.83 -5.02 -15.10
CA VAL A 18 7.54 -4.79 -14.44
C VAL A 18 6.63 -5.95 -14.81
N HIS A 19 5.95 -6.53 -13.81
CA HIS A 19 5.05 -7.66 -13.99
C HIS A 19 3.62 -7.21 -13.69
N LEU A 20 2.74 -7.39 -14.67
CA LEU A 20 1.29 -7.25 -14.51
C LEU A 20 0.72 -8.63 -14.22
N LEU A 21 0.24 -8.82 -13.00
CA LEU A 21 -0.39 -10.05 -12.55
C LEU A 21 -1.91 -9.87 -12.68
N THR A 22 -2.56 -10.75 -13.42
CA THR A 22 -4.02 -10.81 -13.53
C THR A 22 -4.48 -12.08 -12.86
N PHE A 23 -5.33 -11.94 -11.84
CA PHE A 23 -5.92 -13.07 -11.15
C PHE A 23 -7.31 -13.36 -11.73
N ASP A 24 -7.52 -14.60 -12.12
CA ASP A 24 -8.82 -15.12 -12.54
C ASP A 24 -9.47 -15.85 -11.37
N GLU A 25 -10.56 -15.28 -10.85
CA GLU A 25 -11.30 -15.86 -9.72
C GLU A 25 -12.08 -17.13 -10.09
N GLU A 26 -12.47 -17.31 -11.35
CA GLU A 26 -13.23 -18.47 -11.80
C GLU A 26 -12.35 -19.72 -11.84
N PHE A 27 -11.11 -19.55 -12.33
CA PHE A 27 -10.15 -20.64 -12.49
C PHE A 27 -9.09 -20.70 -11.39
N PHE A 28 -9.04 -19.71 -10.49
CA PHE A 28 -7.98 -19.53 -9.49
C PHE A 28 -6.57 -19.50 -10.10
N GLU A 29 -6.45 -18.94 -11.29
CA GLU A 29 -5.18 -18.86 -12.03
C GLU A 29 -4.61 -17.44 -12.01
N ILE A 30 -3.28 -17.34 -11.92
CA ILE A 30 -2.55 -16.08 -12.06
C ILE A 30 -1.84 -16.08 -13.40
N SER A 31 -2.19 -15.12 -14.26
CA SER A 31 -1.48 -14.86 -15.52
C SER A 31 -0.55 -13.65 -15.37
N THR A 32 0.60 -13.71 -16.04
CA THR A 32 1.65 -12.68 -15.93
C THR A 32 1.99 -12.12 -17.31
N THR A 33 1.89 -10.80 -17.45
CA THR A 33 2.46 -10.06 -18.58
C THR A 33 3.72 -9.34 -18.12
N ILE A 34 4.82 -9.51 -18.87
CA ILE A 34 6.13 -8.96 -18.52
C ILE A 34 6.45 -7.76 -19.40
N PHE A 35 6.95 -6.71 -18.77
CA PHE A 35 7.38 -5.47 -19.40
C PHE A 35 8.83 -5.18 -19.04
N SER A 36 9.69 -4.91 -20.02
CA SER A 36 11.10 -4.56 -19.75
C SER A 36 11.23 -3.11 -19.27
N HIS A 37 12.05 -2.87 -18.24
CA HIS A 37 12.34 -1.55 -17.72
C HIS A 37 13.86 -1.30 -17.68
N PRO A 38 14.34 -0.10 -18.05
CA PRO A 38 15.78 0.18 -18.19
C PRO A 38 16.54 0.26 -16.86
N HIS A 39 15.84 0.57 -15.76
CA HIS A 39 16.44 0.88 -14.46
C HIS A 39 15.87 0.03 -13.33
N GLU A 40 16.61 -0.07 -12.22
CA GLU A 40 16.17 -0.74 -11.00
C GLU A 40 15.07 0.07 -10.31
N ILE A 41 13.88 -0.53 -10.21
CA ILE A 41 12.68 0.09 -9.64
C ILE A 41 12.62 -0.20 -8.15
N TRP A 42 12.29 0.83 -7.37
CA TRP A 42 12.15 0.78 -5.91
C TRP A 42 10.69 0.95 -5.45
N ASP A 43 9.89 1.68 -6.22
CA ASP A 43 8.47 1.89 -5.93
C ASP A 43 7.67 2.04 -7.22
N ILE A 44 6.41 1.63 -7.18
CA ILE A 44 5.46 1.73 -8.29
C ILE A 44 4.15 2.31 -7.77
N SER A 45 3.63 3.30 -8.48
CA SER A 45 2.38 3.97 -8.14
C SER A 45 1.44 3.96 -9.34
N ALA A 46 0.45 3.07 -9.31
CA ALA A 46 -0.56 2.97 -10.36
C ALA A 46 -1.55 4.15 -10.30
N SER A 47 -1.98 4.62 -11.46
CA SER A 47 -3.05 5.62 -11.55
C SER A 47 -4.37 5.03 -11.03
N LYS A 48 -5.16 5.88 -10.38
CA LYS A 48 -6.50 5.51 -9.89
C LYS A 48 -7.54 5.53 -11.02
N GLU A 49 -7.28 6.24 -12.11
CA GLU A 49 -8.25 6.50 -13.19
C GLU A 49 -7.93 5.75 -14.49
N ASP A 50 -6.65 5.60 -14.83
CA ASP A 50 -6.20 4.92 -16.05
C ASP A 50 -5.38 3.67 -15.67
N PRO A 51 -5.90 2.44 -15.87
CA PRO A 51 -5.23 1.22 -15.46
C PRO A 51 -3.94 0.92 -16.24
N ASP A 52 -3.71 1.61 -17.36
CA ASP A 52 -2.49 1.44 -18.15
C ASP A 52 -1.40 2.46 -17.78
N LEU A 53 -1.67 3.40 -16.88
CA LEU A 53 -0.71 4.40 -16.41
C LEU A 53 -0.17 4.11 -15.02
N PHE A 54 1.15 4.23 -14.86
CA PHE A 54 1.81 4.11 -13.56
C PHE A 54 3.14 4.85 -13.53
N PHE A 55 3.50 5.38 -12.36
CA PHE A 55 4.84 5.87 -12.09
C PHE A 55 5.76 4.75 -11.64
N THR A 56 7.02 4.81 -12.07
CA THR A 56 8.11 4.08 -11.45
C THR A 56 9.05 5.05 -10.76
N CYS A 57 9.45 4.74 -9.53
CA CYS A 57 10.60 5.34 -8.88
C CYS A 57 11.79 4.40 -9.09
N TYR A 58 12.85 4.88 -9.73
CA TYR A 58 13.96 4.02 -10.13
C TYR A 58 15.31 4.67 -9.88
N ARG A 59 16.35 3.84 -9.78
CA ARG A 59 17.72 4.30 -9.56
C ARG A 59 18.48 4.42 -10.87
N GLU A 60 19.05 5.60 -11.11
CA GLU A 60 19.89 5.89 -12.25
C GLU A 60 21.31 6.23 -11.79
N VAL A 61 22.30 5.71 -12.51
CA VAL A 61 23.71 6.03 -12.26
C VAL A 61 24.10 7.23 -13.12
N ILE A 62 24.38 8.35 -12.48
CA ILE A 62 24.82 9.60 -13.10
C ILE A 62 26.35 9.64 -13.10
N ASP A 63 26.93 9.90 -14.28
CA ASP A 63 28.37 10.01 -14.52
C ASP A 63 29.20 8.80 -14.02
N GLY A 64 28.58 7.63 -13.93
CA GLY A 64 29.23 6.38 -13.48
C GLY A 64 29.66 6.37 -12.00
N LYS A 65 29.33 7.40 -11.21
CA LYS A 65 29.79 7.54 -9.82
C LYS A 65 28.69 7.87 -8.82
N LYS A 66 27.71 8.67 -9.22
CA LYS A 66 26.60 9.06 -8.35
C LYS A 66 25.37 8.25 -8.71
N THR A 67 24.56 7.90 -7.72
CA THR A 67 23.24 7.34 -7.96
C THR A 67 22.20 8.36 -7.52
N GLN A 68 21.14 8.50 -8.32
CA GLN A 68 19.99 9.34 -8.01
C GLN A 68 18.72 8.53 -8.26
N SER A 69 17.76 8.65 -7.35
CA SER A 69 16.45 8.04 -7.54
C SER A 69 15.54 9.05 -8.26
N LYS A 70 15.05 8.68 -9.44
CA LYS A 70 14.18 9.50 -10.29
C LYS A 70 12.79 8.88 -10.41
N ALA A 71 11.84 9.63 -10.95
CA ALA A 71 10.50 9.16 -11.20
C ALA A 71 10.02 9.49 -12.63
N SER A 72 9.41 8.51 -13.28
CA SER A 72 8.83 8.65 -14.61
C SER A 72 7.47 7.97 -14.71
N LEU A 73 6.58 8.56 -15.50
CA LEU A 73 5.29 8.02 -15.85
C LEU A 73 5.43 7.16 -17.10
N TRP A 74 4.83 5.97 -17.05
CA TRP A 74 4.83 5.01 -18.15
C TRP A 74 3.40 4.61 -18.51
N ARG A 75 3.20 4.30 -19.79
CA ARG A 75 1.97 3.69 -20.31
C ARG A 75 2.27 2.26 -20.74
N MET A 76 1.45 1.32 -20.26
CA MET A 76 1.50 -0.08 -20.69
C MET A 76 0.85 -0.21 -22.07
N LYS A 77 1.63 -0.66 -23.06
CA LYS A 77 1.11 -1.13 -24.34
C LYS A 77 0.97 -2.63 -24.28
N ARG A 78 -0.26 -3.11 -24.11
CA ARG A 78 -0.59 -4.53 -24.19
C ARG A 78 -0.49 -4.92 -25.66
N GLY A 79 0.54 -5.70 -26.01
CA GLY A 79 0.66 -6.23 -27.36
C GLY A 79 -0.60 -7.04 -27.69
N TYR A 80 -1.32 -6.66 -28.74
CA TYR A 80 -2.33 -7.55 -29.31
C TYR A 80 -1.59 -8.79 -29.81
N GLN A 81 -1.84 -9.94 -29.19
CA GLN A 81 -1.58 -11.21 -29.87
C GLN A 81 -2.61 -11.28 -31.00
N GLU A 82 -2.18 -11.06 -32.24
CA GLU A 82 -2.95 -11.54 -33.38
C GLU A 82 -3.11 -13.06 -33.14
N GLN A 83 -4.36 -13.50 -33.00
CA GLN A 83 -4.67 -14.91 -33.19
C GLN A 83 -4.21 -15.23 -34.62
N GLU A 84 -3.12 -15.96 -34.76
CA GLU A 84 -2.88 -16.70 -36.00
C GLU A 84 -4.09 -17.63 -36.16
N GLU A 85 -5.07 -17.20 -36.96
CA GLU A 85 -5.99 -18.12 -37.62
C GLU A 85 -5.13 -18.98 -38.55
N ASP A 86 -4.50 -20.00 -37.98
CA ASP A 86 -3.75 -20.97 -38.76
C ASP A 86 -4.76 -21.77 -39.57
N GLY A 87 -4.82 -21.36 -40.84
CA GLY A 87 -5.48 -22.08 -41.90
C GLY A 87 -5.01 -23.53 -41.95
N VAL A 88 -5.97 -24.39 -42.24
CA VAL A 88 -5.82 -25.80 -42.63
C VAL A 88 -4.54 -26.02 -43.47
N GLY A 89 -3.55 -26.70 -42.90
CA GLY A 89 -2.32 -27.07 -43.60
C GLY A 89 -1.47 -28.04 -42.78
N GLY A 90 -1.59 -29.33 -43.07
CA GLY A 90 -1.05 -30.40 -42.22
C GLY A 90 0.47 -30.61 -42.26
N GLY A 91 0.94 -31.42 -41.33
CA GLY A 91 2.30 -31.95 -41.30
C GLY A 91 2.82 -32.11 -39.89
N GLY A 92 2.66 -33.31 -39.31
CA GLY A 92 3.07 -33.58 -37.93
C GLY A 92 4.57 -33.36 -37.71
N HIS A 93 4.90 -32.62 -36.65
CA HIS A 93 6.18 -32.63 -35.94
C HIS A 93 5.87 -32.38 -34.45
N GLU A 94 6.44 -33.21 -33.57
CA GLU A 94 6.40 -33.05 -32.12
C GLU A 94 7.15 -31.75 -31.73
N GLY A 95 6.42 -30.66 -31.60
CA GLY A 95 6.92 -29.38 -31.09
C GLY A 95 6.53 -29.23 -29.62
N GLY A 96 7.52 -29.18 -28.73
CA GLY A 96 7.30 -28.84 -27.33
C GLY A 96 6.58 -27.49 -27.22
N MET A 97 5.49 -27.45 -26.46
CA MET A 97 4.74 -26.24 -26.16
C MET A 97 5.68 -25.24 -25.46
N GLN A 98 6.26 -24.31 -26.21
CA GLN A 98 6.80 -23.09 -25.62
C GLN A 98 5.59 -22.26 -25.17
N HIS A 99 5.31 -22.24 -23.87
CA HIS A 99 4.44 -21.23 -23.29
C HIS A 99 5.09 -19.87 -23.55
N HIS A 100 4.69 -19.19 -24.62
CA HIS A 100 5.08 -17.82 -24.89
C HIS A 100 4.40 -16.92 -23.86
N GLN A 101 5.16 -16.56 -22.83
CA GLN A 101 4.73 -15.60 -21.82
C GLN A 101 4.48 -14.25 -22.50
N PRO A 102 3.29 -13.64 -22.35
CA PRO A 102 2.96 -12.41 -23.07
C PRO A 102 3.91 -11.29 -22.64
N ARG A 103 4.48 -10.59 -23.63
CA ARG A 103 5.36 -9.44 -23.43
C ARG A 103 4.67 -8.18 -23.93
N GLY A 104 4.58 -7.18 -23.07
CA GLY A 104 4.13 -5.85 -23.44
C GLY A 104 5.30 -4.87 -23.57
N GLU A 105 5.01 -3.68 -24.08
CA GLU A 105 5.98 -2.59 -24.19
C GLU A 105 5.62 -1.46 -23.21
N LEU A 106 6.62 -0.82 -22.61
CA LEU A 106 6.43 0.39 -21.82
C LEU A 106 6.73 1.60 -22.69
N GLU A 107 5.72 2.45 -22.86
CA GLU A 107 5.88 3.77 -23.45
C GLU A 107 6.20 4.77 -22.35
N HIS A 108 7.33 5.46 -22.46
CA HIS A 108 7.67 6.59 -21.59
C HIS A 108 6.75 7.76 -21.91
N VAL A 109 6.10 8.34 -20.89
CA VAL A 109 5.17 9.46 -21.05
C VAL A 109 5.81 10.78 -20.63
N LEU A 110 6.35 10.82 -19.40
CA LEU A 110 7.03 12.00 -18.84
C LEU A 110 7.96 11.61 -17.69
N SER A 111 8.82 12.54 -17.28
CA SER A 111 9.68 12.41 -16.09
C SER A 111 9.53 13.65 -15.21
N LEU A 112 9.63 13.47 -13.89
CA LEU A 112 9.64 14.58 -12.94
C LEU A 112 11.05 15.18 -12.87
N ASP A 113 11.17 16.50 -13.09
CA ASP A 113 12.45 17.21 -13.02
C ASP A 113 12.80 17.57 -11.57
N ILE A 114 13.31 16.59 -10.84
CA ILE A 114 13.60 16.71 -9.40
C ILE A 114 14.92 17.42 -9.06
N GLY A 115 15.64 17.95 -10.05
CA GLY A 115 16.95 18.58 -9.83
C GLY A 115 17.97 17.64 -9.17
N ASP A 116 18.46 18.00 -7.98
CA ASP A 116 19.40 17.21 -7.18
C ASP A 116 18.73 16.32 -6.10
N GLY A 117 17.39 16.29 -6.09
CA GLY A 117 16.59 15.46 -5.18
C GLY A 117 16.73 13.96 -5.41
N SER A 118 16.13 13.15 -4.53
CA SER A 118 16.06 11.69 -4.69
C SER A 118 14.67 11.22 -4.29
N VAL A 119 13.89 10.75 -5.26
CA VAL A 119 12.51 10.33 -5.08
C VAL A 119 12.45 8.94 -4.45
N LYS A 120 11.63 8.80 -3.41
CA LYS A 120 11.31 7.53 -2.75
C LYS A 120 9.99 6.95 -3.20
N LYS A 121 8.99 7.81 -3.41
CA LYS A 121 7.61 7.43 -3.69
C LYS A 121 6.91 8.52 -4.50
N VAL A 122 5.98 8.12 -5.35
CA VAL A 122 5.04 9.03 -6.02
C VAL A 122 3.62 8.70 -5.58
N ILE A 123 2.82 9.72 -5.28
CA ILE A 123 1.44 9.57 -4.80
C ILE A 123 0.51 10.36 -5.70
N TRP A 124 -0.53 9.69 -6.19
CA TRP A 124 -1.58 10.31 -7.00
C TRP A 124 -2.58 11.04 -6.10
N GLN A 125 -2.73 12.34 -6.35
CA GLN A 125 -3.83 13.12 -5.77
C GLN A 125 -5.07 12.99 -6.66
N ASP A 126 -4.94 13.30 -7.94
CA ASP A 126 -5.95 13.13 -8.99
C ASP A 126 -5.27 12.76 -10.33
N SER A 127 -5.97 12.81 -11.47
CA SER A 127 -5.39 12.49 -12.80
C SER A 127 -4.42 13.53 -13.35
N THR A 128 -4.36 14.72 -12.76
CA THR A 128 -3.54 15.85 -13.20
C THR A 128 -2.54 16.31 -12.16
N GLU A 129 -2.71 15.96 -10.89
CA GLU A 129 -1.81 16.35 -9.81
C GLU A 129 -1.20 15.13 -9.11
N VAL A 130 0.13 15.13 -9.00
CA VAL A 130 0.89 14.08 -8.31
C VAL A 130 1.91 14.68 -7.36
N ILE A 131 2.26 13.90 -6.34
CA ILE A 131 3.18 14.29 -5.28
C ILE A 131 4.39 13.37 -5.31
N SER A 132 5.60 13.91 -5.40
CA SER A 132 6.82 13.15 -5.18
C SER A 132 7.32 13.35 -3.75
N VAL A 133 7.60 12.24 -3.08
CA VAL A 133 8.25 12.21 -1.77
C VAL A 133 9.74 12.02 -1.99
N GLU A 134 10.52 13.07 -1.79
CA GLU A 134 11.97 13.06 -1.91
C GLU A 134 12.64 12.98 -0.53
N ASP A 135 13.95 12.79 -0.49
CA ASP A 135 14.72 12.79 0.75
C ASP A 135 14.44 14.01 1.65
N TRP A 136 14.42 15.22 1.07
CA TRP A 136 14.35 16.48 1.84
C TRP A 136 13.13 17.33 1.54
N ARG A 137 12.31 16.89 0.57
CA ARG A 137 11.19 17.67 0.04
C ARG A 137 10.01 16.77 -0.29
N ILE A 138 8.82 17.33 -0.18
CA ILE A 138 7.63 16.82 -0.84
C ILE A 138 7.31 17.83 -1.93
N CYS A 139 7.30 17.40 -3.18
CA CYS A 139 7.07 18.26 -4.33
C CYS A 139 5.71 17.93 -4.96
N ILE A 140 4.97 18.96 -5.35
CA ILE A 140 3.63 18.87 -5.94
C ILE A 140 3.76 19.24 -7.42
N TRP A 141 3.22 18.40 -8.28
CA TRP A 141 3.39 18.46 -9.72
C TRP A 141 2.05 18.46 -10.43
N ASP A 142 1.85 19.46 -11.28
CA ASP A 142 0.81 19.44 -12.31
C ASP A 142 1.36 18.71 -13.55
N ILE A 143 0.67 17.65 -13.97
CA ILE A 143 1.07 16.77 -15.07
C ILE A 143 0.08 16.87 -16.23
N ASP A 144 0.60 17.09 -17.44
CA ASP A 144 -0.16 16.97 -18.68
C ASP A 144 0.33 15.72 -19.42
N ILE A 145 -0.46 14.65 -19.31
CA ILE A 145 -0.19 13.35 -19.95
C ILE A 145 -0.18 13.47 -21.48
N LYS A 146 -0.99 14.34 -22.08
CA LYS A 146 -1.08 14.50 -23.54
C LYS A 146 0.12 15.24 -24.10
N GLN A 147 0.60 16.24 -23.35
CA GLN A 147 1.79 17.01 -23.73
C GLN A 147 3.09 16.34 -23.25
N GLY A 148 3.01 15.36 -22.35
CA GLY A 148 4.18 14.70 -21.75
C GLY A 148 4.98 15.64 -20.86
N THR A 149 4.32 16.57 -20.16
CA THR A 149 4.99 17.58 -19.33
C THR A 149 4.57 17.49 -17.87
N ALA A 150 5.50 17.81 -16.97
CA ALA A 150 5.27 17.92 -15.55
C ALA A 150 5.82 19.26 -15.06
N LYS A 151 5.03 20.01 -14.29
CA LYS A 151 5.38 21.33 -13.78
C LYS A 151 5.28 21.35 -12.26
N LEU A 152 6.35 21.74 -11.59
CA LEU A 152 6.37 21.95 -10.15
C LEU A 152 5.45 23.13 -9.78
N THR A 153 4.42 22.87 -8.98
CA THR A 153 3.45 23.88 -8.50
C THR A 153 3.70 24.27 -7.05
N GLY A 154 4.27 23.37 -6.24
CA GLY A 154 4.57 23.63 -4.84
C GLY A 154 5.62 22.66 -4.28
N SER A 155 6.23 23.04 -3.16
CA SER A 155 7.20 22.20 -2.46
C SER A 155 7.16 22.44 -0.96
N ILE A 156 7.34 21.38 -0.18
CA ILE A 156 7.39 21.40 1.28
C ILE A 156 8.73 20.80 1.69
N ASP A 157 9.58 21.57 2.35
CA ASP A 157 10.84 21.07 2.90
C ASP A 157 10.60 20.27 4.19
N THR A 158 11.51 19.34 4.51
CA THR A 158 11.52 18.64 5.80
C THR A 158 11.54 19.66 6.96
N PRO A 159 10.66 19.52 7.97
CA PRO A 159 10.62 20.42 9.13
C PRO A 159 11.92 20.41 9.94
N ASP A 160 12.58 19.26 9.99
CA ASP A 160 13.86 19.05 10.66
C ASP A 160 14.91 18.64 9.63
N LYS A 161 15.94 19.48 9.47
CA LYS A 161 17.05 19.24 8.53
C LYS A 161 17.94 18.05 8.91
N GLY A 162 17.75 17.45 10.09
CA GLY A 162 18.46 16.25 10.51
C GLY A 162 17.88 14.97 9.91
N PHE A 163 16.62 14.97 9.48
CA PHE A 163 15.91 13.75 9.09
C PHE A 163 15.22 13.88 7.73
N LYS A 164 15.48 12.88 6.88
CA LYS A 164 14.83 12.74 5.58
C LYS A 164 13.39 12.26 5.74
N PHE A 165 12.52 12.58 4.79
CA PHE A 165 11.24 11.89 4.67
C PHE A 165 11.48 10.40 4.42
N ALA A 166 10.75 9.53 5.14
CA ALA A 166 10.81 8.10 4.96
C ALA A 166 9.68 7.62 4.05
N SER A 167 8.45 8.09 4.28
CA SER A 167 7.27 7.77 3.49
C SER A 167 6.21 8.85 3.66
N ALA A 168 5.22 8.86 2.77
CA ALA A 168 4.03 9.69 2.90
C ALA A 168 2.79 8.99 2.31
N VAL A 169 1.64 9.51 2.69
CA VAL A 169 0.31 9.06 2.27
C VAL A 169 -0.62 10.25 2.13
N MET A 170 -1.55 10.18 1.17
CA MET A 170 -2.62 11.16 1.05
C MET A 170 -3.71 10.91 2.07
N ASN A 171 -4.23 11.97 2.68
CA ASN A 171 -5.47 11.91 3.42
C ASN A 171 -6.62 11.70 2.41
N PRO A 172 -7.39 10.60 2.50
CA PRO A 172 -8.50 10.35 1.58
C PRO A 172 -9.72 11.24 1.86
N HIS A 173 -9.77 11.91 3.01
CA HIS A 173 -10.89 12.75 3.46
C HIS A 173 -10.66 14.25 3.24
N ALA A 174 -9.43 14.67 2.91
CA ALA A 174 -9.06 16.07 2.73
C ALA A 174 -7.86 16.23 1.80
N GLN A 175 -7.67 17.42 1.20
CA GLN A 175 -6.44 17.75 0.44
C GLN A 175 -5.25 17.99 1.38
N GLU A 176 -4.79 16.90 1.99
CA GLU A 176 -3.71 16.87 2.96
C GLU A 176 -2.80 15.69 2.68
N VAL A 177 -1.49 15.91 2.82
CA VAL A 177 -0.48 14.84 2.82
C VAL A 177 0.02 14.63 4.23
N VAL A 178 0.12 13.38 4.65
CA VAL A 178 0.75 12.98 5.92
C VAL A 178 2.06 12.28 5.60
N ALA A 179 3.16 12.75 6.19
CA ALA A 179 4.47 12.17 5.98
C ALA A 179 5.16 11.85 7.30
N VAL A 180 6.04 10.86 7.23
CA VAL A 180 6.92 10.46 8.34
C VAL A 180 8.35 10.83 8.01
N TYR A 181 9.04 11.42 8.98
CA TYR A 181 10.45 11.77 8.88
C TYR A 181 11.11 11.58 10.25
N GLY A 182 12.25 10.88 10.26
CA GLY A 182 12.93 10.55 11.51
C GLY A 182 12.02 9.79 12.47
N ARG A 183 11.68 10.45 13.59
CA ARG A 183 10.79 9.91 14.65
C ARG A 183 9.46 10.67 14.76
N SER A 184 9.15 11.50 13.77
CA SER A 184 8.00 12.40 13.80
C SER A 184 7.05 12.15 12.63
N ILE A 185 5.79 12.51 12.84
CA ILE A 185 4.72 12.45 11.86
C ILE A 185 4.19 13.87 11.69
N GLN A 186 3.93 14.30 10.46
CA GLN A 186 3.36 15.62 10.21
C GLN A 186 2.40 15.59 9.04
N GLY A 187 1.32 16.36 9.15
CA GLY A 187 0.36 16.62 8.09
C GLY A 187 0.55 18.03 7.51
N TRP A 188 0.31 18.17 6.20
CA TRP A 188 0.27 19.46 5.53
C TRP A 188 -0.95 19.56 4.63
N ASN A 189 -1.67 20.67 4.74
CA ASN A 189 -2.70 21.00 3.78
C ASN A 189 -2.05 21.43 2.45
N LEU A 190 -2.43 20.80 1.35
CA LEU A 190 -1.77 20.99 0.05
C LEU A 190 -2.14 22.33 -0.61
N SER A 191 -3.34 22.85 -0.36
CA SER A 191 -3.76 24.14 -0.93
C SER A 191 -3.03 25.32 -0.30
N SER A 192 -2.72 25.25 1.00
CA SER A 192 -2.05 26.32 1.76
C SER A 192 -0.56 26.07 2.03
N LEU A 193 -0.09 24.84 1.82
CA LEU A 193 1.26 24.35 2.14
C LEU A 193 1.66 24.57 3.61
N LYS A 194 0.67 24.64 4.50
CA LYS A 194 0.87 24.84 5.93
C LYS A 194 0.73 23.53 6.69
N PRO A 195 1.51 23.35 7.77
CA PRO A 195 1.33 22.21 8.65
C PRO A 195 -0.03 22.26 9.32
N THR A 196 -0.72 21.12 9.37
CA THR A 196 -2.02 20.96 10.00
C THR A 196 -1.88 20.37 11.40
N PHE A 197 -1.03 19.36 11.55
CA PHE A 197 -0.71 18.74 12.83
C PHE A 197 0.73 18.21 12.85
N THR A 198 1.29 17.98 14.04
CA THR A 198 2.61 17.37 14.20
C THR A 198 2.64 16.48 15.43
N ILE A 199 3.03 15.22 15.24
CA ILE A 199 3.32 14.27 16.31
C ILE A 199 4.85 14.18 16.40
N LYS A 200 5.43 14.95 17.32
CA LYS A 200 6.88 14.92 17.57
C LYS A 200 7.22 13.74 18.45
N ASP A 201 8.35 13.10 18.16
CA ASP A 201 8.87 11.98 18.95
C ASP A 201 7.82 10.87 19.16
N ALA A 202 7.06 10.55 18.10
CA ALA A 202 5.99 9.56 18.11
C ALA A 202 6.46 8.19 18.65
N GLN A 203 7.74 7.86 18.41
CA GLN A 203 8.38 6.68 19.00
C GLN A 203 9.89 6.88 19.21
N PRO A 204 10.57 6.01 19.99
CA PRO A 204 12.01 6.13 20.25
C PRO A 204 12.90 5.88 19.03
N ALA A 205 12.43 5.10 18.05
CA ALA A 205 13.18 4.69 16.87
C ALA A 205 12.64 5.33 15.58
N LEU A 206 13.30 5.08 14.45
CA LEU A 206 12.91 5.66 13.15
C LEU A 206 11.58 5.10 12.65
N LEU A 207 10.77 5.97 12.04
CA LEU A 207 9.55 5.61 11.31
C LEU A 207 9.89 5.30 9.85
N PHE A 208 9.28 4.26 9.30
CA PHE A 208 9.47 3.86 7.89
C PHE A 208 8.19 3.95 7.08
N CYS A 209 7.03 3.68 7.67
CA CYS A 209 5.77 3.64 6.97
C CYS A 209 4.66 4.40 7.70
N VAL A 210 3.70 4.87 6.90
CA VAL A 210 2.47 5.50 7.33
C VAL A 210 1.37 5.16 6.35
N ASP A 211 0.17 4.92 6.86
CA ASP A 211 -1.04 4.83 6.07
C ASP A 211 -2.20 5.55 6.78
N TYR A 212 -3.13 6.08 5.99
CA TYR A 212 -4.29 6.83 6.48
C TYR A 212 -5.53 5.97 6.30
N ASN A 213 -6.36 5.85 7.34
CA ASN A 213 -7.57 5.04 7.22
C ASN A 213 -8.54 5.66 6.19
N PRO A 214 -8.86 4.95 5.07
CA PRO A 214 -9.79 5.44 4.06
C PRO A 214 -11.25 5.49 4.52
N ASN A 215 -11.59 4.75 5.57
CA ASN A 215 -12.96 4.64 6.08
C ASN A 215 -13.21 5.52 7.30
N ARG A 216 -12.16 5.82 8.09
CA ARG A 216 -12.26 6.63 9.31
C ARG A 216 -11.40 7.90 9.19
N PRO A 217 -12.01 9.09 9.20
CA PRO A 217 -11.26 10.34 9.28
C PRO A 217 -10.39 10.40 10.54
N PHE A 218 -9.28 11.13 10.45
CA PHE A 218 -8.37 11.41 11.56
C PHE A 218 -7.57 10.22 12.10
N GLN A 219 -7.71 9.03 11.53
CA GLN A 219 -6.98 7.84 11.98
C GLN A 219 -5.82 7.51 11.04
N ILE A 220 -4.62 7.43 11.60
CA ILE A 220 -3.40 7.04 10.87
C ILE A 220 -2.71 5.86 11.55
N ALA A 221 -2.07 5.00 10.78
CA ALA A 221 -1.22 3.94 11.29
C ALA A 221 0.21 4.18 10.87
N THR A 222 1.15 3.79 11.73
CA THR A 222 2.59 3.95 11.50
C THR A 222 3.37 2.74 11.96
N GLY A 223 4.49 2.47 11.30
CA GLY A 223 5.45 1.44 11.69
C GLY A 223 6.89 1.86 11.42
N GLY A 224 7.84 1.18 12.06
CA GLY A 224 9.26 1.46 11.86
C GLY A 224 10.20 0.48 12.55
N ASP A 225 11.34 1.02 12.99
CA ASP A 225 12.50 0.28 13.51
C ASP A 225 12.22 -0.42 14.85
N ASP A 226 11.33 0.12 15.69
CA ASP A 226 11.02 -0.47 17.00
C ASP A 226 10.08 -1.69 16.97
N CYS A 227 9.84 -2.24 15.77
CA CYS A 227 9.05 -3.45 15.53
C CYS A 227 7.56 -3.32 15.95
N LYS A 228 7.10 -2.10 16.20
CA LYS A 228 5.73 -1.82 16.65
C LYS A 228 4.94 -1.11 15.59
N VAL A 229 3.64 -1.38 15.59
CA VAL A 229 2.65 -0.68 14.77
C VAL A 229 1.78 0.13 15.70
N ARG A 230 1.62 1.42 15.41
CA ARG A 230 0.85 2.34 16.25
C ARG A 230 -0.25 2.99 15.44
N ILE A 231 -1.42 3.12 16.04
CA ILE A 231 -2.57 3.81 15.49
C ILE A 231 -2.80 5.09 16.28
N TRP A 232 -3.02 6.20 15.58
CA TRP A 232 -3.12 7.54 16.16
C TRP A 232 -4.42 8.20 15.75
N ASP A 233 -5.02 8.97 16.67
CA ASP A 233 -6.03 9.97 16.34
C ASP A 233 -5.31 11.32 16.20
N VAL A 234 -5.31 11.90 15.00
CA VAL A 234 -4.60 13.18 14.77
C VAL A 234 -5.28 14.36 15.47
N ARG A 235 -6.48 14.18 16.04
CA ARG A 235 -7.18 15.21 16.84
C ARG A 235 -6.72 15.23 18.30
N ASP A 236 -6.31 14.09 18.84
CA ASP A 236 -5.81 13.98 20.22
C ASP A 236 -4.41 13.36 20.26
N ILE A 237 -3.45 14.16 19.78
CA ILE A 237 -2.03 13.77 19.72
C ILE A 237 -1.45 13.63 21.14
N THR A 238 -2.02 14.32 22.13
CA THR A 238 -1.51 14.35 23.50
C THR A 238 -1.78 13.07 24.28
N ALA A 239 -2.85 12.35 23.95
CA ALA A 239 -3.16 11.06 24.55
C ALA A 239 -2.19 9.94 24.14
N GLY A 240 -1.40 10.16 23.07
CA GLY A 240 -0.53 9.14 22.50
C GLY A 240 -1.26 8.23 21.51
N PRO A 241 -0.70 7.05 21.17
CA PRO A 241 -1.34 6.15 20.23
C PRO A 241 -2.59 5.52 20.87
N ILE A 242 -3.69 5.46 20.11
CA ILE A 242 -4.94 4.82 20.52
C ILE A 242 -4.73 3.31 20.68
N MET A 243 -3.86 2.73 19.83
CA MET A 243 -3.58 1.31 19.82
C MET A 243 -2.12 1.05 19.43
N THR A 244 -1.52 0.01 19.99
CA THR A 244 -0.16 -0.43 19.66
C THR A 244 -0.11 -1.94 19.54
N PHE A 245 0.35 -2.43 18.39
CA PHE A 245 0.64 -3.83 18.14
C PHE A 245 2.14 -4.09 18.22
N GLN A 246 2.50 -5.26 18.74
CA GLN A 246 3.89 -5.74 18.85
C GLN A 246 3.98 -7.20 18.40
N ASP A 247 3.42 -7.48 17.24
CA ASP A 247 3.40 -8.83 16.67
C ASP A 247 4.62 -9.12 15.79
N HIS A 248 5.32 -8.07 15.34
CA HIS A 248 6.54 -8.19 14.55
C HIS A 248 7.79 -8.28 15.42
N THR A 249 8.78 -9.04 14.93
CA THR A 249 10.07 -9.25 15.62
C THR A 249 11.21 -8.45 15.00
N HIS A 250 10.97 -7.77 13.89
CA HIS A 250 11.90 -6.87 13.22
C HIS A 250 11.18 -5.63 12.65
N TRP A 251 11.94 -4.77 11.96
CA TRP A 251 11.48 -3.54 11.32
C TRP A 251 10.21 -3.72 10.50
N VAL A 252 9.23 -2.85 10.75
CA VAL A 252 7.98 -2.77 10.00
C VAL A 252 8.16 -1.85 8.79
N TRP A 253 7.98 -2.40 7.59
CA TRP A 253 8.21 -1.70 6.33
C TRP A 253 6.96 -1.11 5.70
N SER A 254 5.81 -1.74 5.92
CA SER A 254 4.56 -1.32 5.30
C SER A 254 3.39 -1.58 6.23
N VAL A 255 2.42 -0.67 6.18
CA VAL A 255 1.13 -0.75 6.86
C VAL A 255 0.08 -0.37 5.83
N ALA A 256 -1.04 -1.09 5.78
CA ALA A 256 -2.11 -0.84 4.83
C ALA A 256 -3.49 -1.11 5.45
N TYR A 257 -4.29 -0.07 5.62
CA TYR A 257 -5.71 -0.19 5.96
C TYR A 257 -6.48 -0.81 4.79
N ASN A 258 -7.45 -1.66 5.13
CA ASN A 258 -8.39 -2.15 4.14
C ASN A 258 -9.32 -1.02 3.70
N LYS A 259 -9.59 -0.94 2.39
CA LYS A 259 -10.37 0.14 1.77
C LYS A 259 -11.88 0.00 1.92
N PHE A 260 -12.35 -1.15 2.36
CA PHE A 260 -13.76 -1.51 2.43
C PHE A 260 -14.19 -1.83 3.87
N HIS A 261 -13.33 -2.51 4.62
CA HIS A 261 -13.60 -2.89 6.01
C HIS A 261 -12.60 -2.22 6.94
N ASP A 262 -13.05 -1.23 7.69
CA ASP A 262 -12.24 -0.44 8.62
C ASP A 262 -11.73 -1.20 9.83
N GLN A 263 -12.12 -2.47 9.96
CA GLN A 263 -11.68 -3.43 10.97
C GLN A 263 -10.38 -4.14 10.59
N LEU A 264 -9.97 -4.11 9.32
CA LEU A 264 -8.84 -4.88 8.83
C LEU A 264 -7.64 -4.01 8.47
N MET A 265 -6.46 -4.46 8.86
CA MET A 265 -5.19 -3.83 8.52
C MET A 265 -4.13 -4.90 8.23
N LEU A 266 -3.25 -4.60 7.27
CA LEU A 266 -2.07 -5.42 6.97
C LEU A 266 -0.80 -4.72 7.40
N THR A 267 0.17 -5.49 7.85
CA THR A 267 1.51 -5.00 8.16
C THR A 267 2.56 -5.98 7.62
N SER A 268 3.70 -5.46 7.19
CA SER A 268 4.80 -6.28 6.67
C SER A 268 6.14 -5.90 7.30
N SER A 269 7.02 -6.88 7.44
CA SER A 269 8.24 -6.73 8.22
C SER A 269 9.45 -7.46 7.64
N SER A 270 10.62 -7.07 8.12
CA SER A 270 11.88 -7.77 7.87
C SER A 270 11.98 -9.14 8.54
N ASP A 271 11.04 -9.51 9.40
CA ASP A 271 10.93 -10.85 9.98
C ASP A 271 10.34 -11.90 9.01
N CYS A 272 10.23 -11.54 7.73
CA CYS A 272 9.66 -12.35 6.65
C CYS A 272 8.15 -12.62 6.80
N GLN A 273 7.45 -11.87 7.67
CA GLN A 273 6.02 -12.07 7.90
C GLN A 273 5.16 -10.91 7.38
N VAL A 274 3.93 -11.28 7.01
CA VAL A 274 2.81 -10.37 6.83
C VAL A 274 1.79 -10.67 7.91
N ASN A 275 1.36 -9.66 8.66
CA ASN A 275 0.35 -9.82 9.69
C ASN A 275 -0.97 -9.19 9.23
N LEU A 276 -2.06 -9.93 9.38
CA LEU A 276 -3.42 -9.44 9.28
C LEU A 276 -3.94 -9.15 10.68
N GLN A 277 -4.32 -7.91 10.92
CA GLN A 277 -4.76 -7.42 12.22
C GLN A 277 -6.23 -6.99 12.17
N SER A 278 -6.92 -7.26 13.28
CA SER A 278 -8.28 -6.84 13.55
C SER A 278 -8.25 -5.67 14.54
N ILE A 279 -8.90 -4.56 14.18
CA ILE A 279 -8.95 -3.30 14.92
C ILE A 279 -10.41 -2.89 15.19
N VAL A 280 -11.24 -3.86 15.58
CA VAL A 280 -12.70 -3.67 15.68
C VAL A 280 -13.08 -2.61 16.71
N SER A 281 -12.37 -2.47 17.83
CA SER A 281 -12.72 -1.50 18.89
C SER A 281 -12.66 -0.04 18.45
N ILE A 282 -11.85 0.26 17.44
CA ILE A 282 -11.68 1.60 16.85
C ILE A 282 -12.32 1.70 15.46
N SER A 283 -13.02 0.65 15.03
CA SER A 283 -13.82 0.61 13.81
C SER A 283 -15.20 1.24 14.00
N THR A 284 -15.93 1.42 12.90
CA THR A 284 -17.30 1.95 12.87
C THR A 284 -18.27 1.05 13.63
N GLY A 285 -18.08 -0.26 13.57
CA GLY A 285 -18.94 -1.24 14.25
C GLY A 285 -18.89 -1.18 15.78
N ALA A 286 -17.81 -0.69 16.37
CA ALA A 286 -17.70 -0.52 17.82
C ALA A 286 -18.60 0.61 18.36
N GLN A 287 -18.81 1.69 17.59
CA GLN A 287 -19.64 2.81 18.05
C GLN A 287 -21.12 2.43 18.17
N TYR A 288 -21.65 1.60 17.28
CA TYR A 288 -23.04 1.17 17.32
C TYR A 288 -23.37 0.21 18.47
N LYS A 289 -22.39 -0.54 18.99
CA LYS A 289 -22.60 -1.45 20.13
C LYS A 289 -22.68 -0.73 21.47
N TYR A 290 -22.05 0.44 21.62
CA TYR A 290 -22.07 1.20 22.88
C TYR A 290 -23.13 2.31 22.94
N ASP A 291 -23.49 2.94 21.81
CA ASP A 291 -24.57 3.95 21.80
C ASP A 291 -25.99 3.33 21.90
N GLY A 292 -26.13 2.03 21.60
CA GLY A 292 -27.41 1.30 21.65
C GLY A 292 -27.82 0.83 23.05
N GLU A 293 -26.86 0.65 23.97
CA GLU A 293 -27.14 0.15 25.32
C GLU A 293 -27.39 1.29 26.33
N GLU A 294 -26.76 2.46 26.17
CA GLU A 294 -27.01 3.61 27.07
C GLU A 294 -28.39 4.29 26.87
N ALA A 295 -29.09 4.01 25.76
CA ALA A 295 -30.40 4.61 25.48
C ALA A 295 -31.61 3.87 26.11
N SER A 296 -31.38 2.82 26.92
CA SER A 296 -32.46 1.99 27.47
C SER A 296 -32.59 1.95 29.00
N GLU A 297 -31.78 2.70 29.76
CA GLU A 297 -31.88 2.70 31.24
C GLU A 297 -32.92 3.67 31.83
N GLU A 298 -33.87 4.19 31.05
CA GLU A 298 -35.07 4.86 31.59
C GLU A 298 -36.37 4.29 30.99
N GLY A 299 -36.63 3.01 31.26
CA GLY A 299 -37.90 2.35 30.95
C GLY A 299 -38.28 1.33 32.02
N GLU A 300 -38.99 1.81 33.04
CA GLU A 300 -39.83 1.09 34.02
C GLU A 300 -39.56 -0.41 34.28
N ARG A 301 -39.12 -0.70 35.51
CA ARG A 301 -39.24 -2.01 36.17
C ARG A 301 -40.69 -2.50 36.19
N GLY A 302 -41.08 -3.26 35.18
CA GLY A 302 -42.17 -4.23 35.23
C GLY A 302 -41.59 -5.62 35.53
N ALA A 303 -41.95 -6.18 36.68
CA ALA A 303 -41.63 -7.56 37.02
C ALA A 303 -42.51 -8.49 36.18
N ASP A 304 -41.90 -9.34 35.37
CA ASP A 304 -42.50 -10.60 34.93
C ASP A 304 -41.43 -11.70 35.01
N GLU A 305 -41.74 -12.67 35.87
CA GLU A 305 -41.05 -13.95 35.99
C GLU A 305 -41.40 -14.78 34.75
N ASP A 306 -40.42 -15.08 33.92
CA ASP A 306 -40.32 -16.37 33.23
C ASP A 306 -38.93 -16.51 32.62
N GLY A 307 -38.21 -17.55 33.07
CA GLY A 307 -36.84 -17.80 32.71
C GLY A 307 -36.71 -18.43 31.33
N GLU A 308 -36.24 -17.64 30.37
CA GLU A 308 -35.38 -18.13 29.29
C GLU A 308 -34.07 -17.33 29.36
N GLN A 309 -33.02 -17.97 29.88
CA GLN A 309 -31.66 -17.44 29.78
C GLN A 309 -31.30 -17.41 28.29
N ALA A 310 -31.32 -16.21 27.71
CA ALA A 310 -30.67 -15.94 26.45
C ALA A 310 -29.15 -16.03 26.66
N ASP A 311 -28.61 -17.26 26.60
CA ASP A 311 -27.18 -17.53 26.50
C ASP A 311 -26.67 -17.12 25.11
N ASN A 312 -26.67 -15.82 24.82
CA ASN A 312 -25.97 -15.30 23.66
C ASN A 312 -25.17 -14.05 24.05
N VAL A 313 -24.30 -14.22 25.04
CA VAL A 313 -23.18 -13.32 25.23
C VAL A 313 -22.18 -13.64 24.11
N GLN A 314 -22.36 -13.04 22.94
CA GLN A 314 -21.28 -12.98 21.97
C GLN A 314 -20.12 -12.24 22.64
N ASP A 315 -18.97 -12.90 22.76
CA ASP A 315 -17.75 -12.25 23.25
C ASP A 315 -17.55 -10.92 22.50
N PRO A 316 -17.21 -9.84 23.22
CA PRO A 316 -17.00 -8.54 22.58
C PRO A 316 -15.93 -8.70 21.51
N PRO A 317 -16.08 -8.05 20.34
CA PRO A 317 -15.10 -8.17 19.28
C PRO A 317 -13.72 -7.75 19.79
N THR A 318 -12.76 -8.66 19.70
CA THR A 318 -11.40 -8.48 20.24
C THR A 318 -10.47 -7.98 19.16
N ASP A 319 -9.78 -6.88 19.43
CA ASP A 319 -8.63 -6.47 18.62
C ASP A 319 -7.50 -7.48 18.72
N GLY A 320 -6.65 -7.55 17.70
CA GLY A 320 -5.45 -8.36 17.75
C GLY A 320 -5.01 -8.92 16.41
N LEU A 321 -4.03 -9.79 16.47
CA LEU A 321 -3.53 -10.55 15.32
C LEU A 321 -4.58 -11.60 14.91
N VAL A 322 -5.10 -11.47 13.69
CA VAL A 322 -5.97 -12.48 13.07
C VAL A 322 -5.13 -13.63 12.56
N GLN A 323 -4.10 -13.31 11.78
CA GLN A 323 -3.20 -14.31 11.20
C GLN A 323 -1.84 -13.69 10.85
N ALA A 324 -0.77 -14.44 11.14
CA ALA A 324 0.56 -14.20 10.60
C ALA A 324 0.81 -15.13 9.40
N PHE A 325 1.26 -14.57 8.28
CA PHE A 325 1.61 -15.27 7.05
C PHE A 325 3.13 -15.32 6.92
N ASP A 326 3.70 -16.52 6.93
CA ASP A 326 5.14 -16.82 6.95
C ASP A 326 5.63 -17.45 5.63
N GLN A 327 5.00 -17.10 4.52
CA GLN A 327 5.28 -17.68 3.20
C GLN A 327 6.52 -17.12 2.51
N HIS A 328 7.10 -16.03 3.02
CA HIS A 328 8.29 -15.39 2.47
C HIS A 328 9.55 -15.90 3.17
N GLU A 329 10.65 -16.00 2.41
CA GLU A 329 11.96 -16.40 2.93
C GLU A 329 12.90 -15.21 3.20
N ASP A 330 12.48 -14.00 2.79
CA ASP A 330 13.22 -12.75 2.95
C ASP A 330 12.27 -11.61 3.38
N SER A 331 12.84 -10.46 3.74
CA SER A 331 12.14 -9.27 4.23
C SER A 331 11.00 -8.85 3.31
N VAL A 332 9.82 -8.61 3.89
CA VAL A 332 8.62 -8.17 3.16
C VAL A 332 8.50 -6.65 3.21
N TYR A 333 8.74 -5.99 2.07
CA TYR A 333 8.77 -4.53 2.02
C TYR A 333 7.43 -3.87 1.78
N GLN A 334 6.51 -4.57 1.12
CA GLN A 334 5.25 -3.97 0.71
C GLN A 334 4.11 -4.97 0.80
N VAL A 335 2.99 -4.49 1.30
CA VAL A 335 1.68 -5.13 1.22
C VAL A 335 0.70 -4.21 0.52
N ALA A 336 -0.26 -4.78 -0.19
CA ALA A 336 -1.31 -4.03 -0.85
C ALA A 336 -2.61 -4.83 -0.86
N TRP A 337 -3.69 -4.19 -0.42
CA TRP A 337 -5.05 -4.69 -0.62
C TRP A 337 -5.44 -4.60 -2.09
N SER A 338 -6.26 -5.55 -2.54
CA SER A 338 -6.93 -5.42 -3.84
C SER A 338 -7.83 -4.18 -3.84
N SER A 339 -7.89 -3.53 -4.99
CA SER A 339 -8.79 -2.39 -5.21
C SER A 339 -10.22 -2.80 -5.53
N VAL A 340 -10.46 -4.10 -5.76
CA VAL A 340 -11.75 -4.64 -6.21
C VAL A 340 -12.31 -5.63 -5.19
N ASP A 341 -11.52 -6.61 -4.77
CA ASP A 341 -11.96 -7.60 -3.78
C ASP A 341 -11.47 -7.19 -2.37
N PRO A 342 -12.37 -6.89 -1.43
CA PRO A 342 -11.99 -6.52 -0.05
C PRO A 342 -11.26 -7.61 0.72
N TRP A 343 -11.29 -8.86 0.26
CA TRP A 343 -10.71 -10.02 0.93
C TRP A 343 -9.37 -10.44 0.36
N LEU A 344 -8.92 -9.85 -0.75
CA LEU A 344 -7.66 -10.18 -1.40
C LEU A 344 -6.57 -9.16 -1.07
N PHE A 345 -5.37 -9.67 -0.87
CA PHE A 345 -4.18 -8.84 -0.74
C PHE A 345 -2.95 -9.53 -1.29
N MET A 346 -1.94 -8.73 -1.58
CA MET A 346 -0.65 -9.19 -2.06
C MET A 346 0.49 -8.64 -1.22
N SER A 347 1.60 -9.36 -1.23
CA SER A 347 2.82 -9.01 -0.52
C SER A 347 4.05 -9.25 -1.40
N LEU A 348 5.08 -8.41 -1.20
CA LEU A 348 6.30 -8.43 -1.98
C LEU A 348 7.54 -8.39 -1.07
N SER A 349 8.44 -9.36 -1.27
CA SER A 349 9.70 -9.52 -0.55
C SER A 349 10.94 -9.04 -1.32
N HIS A 350 12.06 -8.93 -0.61
CA HIS A 350 13.35 -8.47 -1.16
C HIS A 350 13.91 -9.35 -2.29
N ASP A 351 13.76 -10.66 -2.17
CA ASP A 351 14.12 -11.64 -3.21
C ASP A 351 13.24 -11.52 -4.47
N GLY A 352 12.22 -10.66 -4.41
CA GLY A 352 11.30 -10.37 -5.48
C GLY A 352 10.24 -11.45 -5.63
N ARG A 353 9.83 -12.13 -4.55
CA ARG A 353 8.68 -13.04 -4.52
C ARG A 353 7.40 -12.28 -4.23
N ALA A 354 6.38 -12.57 -5.02
CA ALA A 354 5.03 -12.04 -4.90
C ALA A 354 4.12 -13.13 -4.34
N VAL A 355 3.42 -12.85 -3.25
CA VAL A 355 2.46 -13.81 -2.68
C VAL A 355 1.11 -13.13 -2.54
N MET A 356 0.08 -13.76 -3.12
CA MET A 356 -1.31 -13.37 -2.98
C MET A 356 -1.97 -14.23 -1.91
N ASN A 357 -2.70 -13.59 -1.01
CA ASN A 357 -3.42 -14.23 0.08
C ASN A 357 -4.84 -13.70 0.15
N GLN A 358 -5.68 -14.44 0.87
CA GLN A 358 -7.04 -14.05 1.17
C GLN A 358 -7.24 -13.92 2.68
N VAL A 359 -8.17 -13.06 3.08
CA VAL A 359 -8.64 -12.99 4.46
C VAL A 359 -9.29 -14.34 4.83
N PRO A 360 -8.96 -14.91 6.00
CA PRO A 360 -9.52 -16.19 6.44
C PRO A 360 -11.04 -16.17 6.44
N SER A 361 -11.66 -17.28 6.01
CA SER A 361 -13.11 -17.39 5.90
C SER A 361 -13.82 -17.12 7.23
N GLU A 362 -13.25 -17.58 8.35
CA GLU A 362 -13.78 -17.33 9.69
C GLU A 362 -13.89 -15.83 10.00
N GLU A 363 -12.82 -15.07 9.73
CA GLU A 363 -12.81 -13.62 9.96
C GLU A 363 -13.74 -12.90 8.99
N LYS A 364 -13.76 -13.32 7.73
CA LYS A 364 -14.72 -12.83 6.73
C LYS A 364 -16.17 -13.02 7.19
N PHE A 365 -16.53 -14.19 7.71
CA PHE A 365 -17.88 -14.43 8.24
C PHE A 365 -18.17 -13.60 9.48
N LYS A 366 -17.21 -13.42 10.40
CA LYS A 366 -17.39 -12.53 11.56
C LYS A 366 -17.71 -11.10 11.13
N ILE A 367 -17.01 -10.58 10.12
CA ILE A 367 -17.23 -9.20 9.65
C ILE A 367 -18.59 -9.10 8.95
N LEU A 368 -18.96 -10.08 8.12
CA LEU A 368 -20.22 -10.06 7.36
C LEU A 368 -21.47 -10.32 8.22
N LEU A 369 -21.36 -11.05 9.33
CA LEU A 369 -22.49 -11.37 10.20
C LEU A 369 -22.73 -10.34 11.31
N ASN A 370 -21.75 -9.48 11.58
CA ASN A 370 -21.84 -8.40 12.56
C ASN A 370 -22.36 -7.07 11.97
N TYR A 371 -22.81 -7.07 10.71
CA TYR A 371 -23.42 -5.92 10.01
C TYR A 371 -24.76 -6.27 9.38
#